data_AF-A0A6A6HPL5-F1
#
_entry.id   AF-A0A6A6HPL5-F1
#
_cell.length_a   1.000
_cell.length_b   1.000
_cell.length_c   1.000
_cell.angle_alpha   90.00
_cell.angle_beta   90.00
_cell.angle_gamma   90.00
#
_symmetry.space_group_name_H-M   'P 1'
#
loop_
_entity.id
_entity.type
_entity.pdbx_description
1 polymer ?
#
loop_
_entity_poly.entity_id
_entity_poly.type
_entity_poly.pdbx_seq_one_letter_code
_entity_poly.pdbx_strand_id
1 'polypeptide(L)'
;MSTSDPTSAPPPTTNPTILTSGLLLRTLFLLEAALNLSMGFVLLVHPTSTLASLIAHPHITTTSTASLAQWLGALVLGLVPPLLQAVPNGPGQVARRRWVYGAFAWVELVLIAVWAWQVGAVGERRSGLETGKMLSTALGPVAVTLGWRVWVLGWRGEWFGLEEEEGKGGRQREEKKRQ
;
A
#
# COMPACT_ATOMS: atom_id res chain seq x y z
N MET A 1 40.94 42.75 -11.13
CA MET A 1 40.81 41.36 -11.60
C MET A 1 40.51 40.53 -10.36
N SER A 2 39.23 40.34 -10.05
CA SER A 2 38.77 39.79 -8.77
C SER A 2 38.38 38.33 -8.99
N THR A 3 39.16 37.40 -8.43
CA THR A 3 38.89 35.97 -8.49
C THR A 3 37.78 35.64 -7.50
N SER A 4 36.55 35.48 -7.99
CA SER A 4 35.45 34.91 -7.20
C SER A 4 35.69 33.41 -7.06
N ASP A 5 36.02 33.01 -5.83
CA ASP A 5 36.21 31.63 -5.40
C ASP A 5 34.91 30.82 -5.61
N PRO A 6 34.89 29.73 -6.42
CA PRO A 6 33.67 28.98 -6.72
C PRO A 6 33.27 27.96 -5.62
N THR A 7 33.87 28.05 -4.44
CA THR A 7 33.75 27.03 -3.38
C THR A 7 32.98 27.56 -2.16
N SER A 8 31.72 27.97 -2.35
CA SER A 8 30.81 28.22 -1.23
C SER A 8 29.36 27.87 -1.56
N ALA A 9 29.15 26.76 -2.30
CA ALA A 9 27.83 26.14 -2.30
C ALA A 9 27.49 25.80 -0.83
N PRO A 10 26.40 26.34 -0.26
CA PRO A 10 26.02 26.02 1.10
C PRO A 10 25.80 24.49 1.20
N PRO A 11 26.20 23.85 2.32
CA PRO A 11 25.93 22.44 2.51
C PRO A 11 24.42 22.20 2.31
N PRO A 12 24.02 21.10 1.66
CA PRO A 12 22.61 20.80 1.48
C PRO A 12 21.95 20.85 2.85
N THR A 13 21.03 21.80 3.04
CA THR A 13 20.21 21.89 4.25
C THR A 13 19.37 20.63 4.31
N THR A 14 19.91 19.61 4.98
CA THR A 14 19.21 18.35 5.22
C THR A 14 18.10 18.64 6.21
N ASN A 15 16.93 19.04 5.71
CA ASN A 15 15.76 19.23 6.54
C ASN A 15 15.48 17.90 7.27
N PRO A 16 15.54 17.84 8.61
CA PRO A 16 15.36 16.60 9.38
C PRO A 16 13.97 15.97 9.15
N THR A 17 13.00 16.78 8.71
CA THR A 17 11.65 16.41 8.32
C THR A 17 11.60 15.46 7.11
N ILE A 18 12.53 15.57 6.16
CA ILE A 18 12.53 14.75 4.94
C ILE A 18 13.08 13.34 5.23
N LEU A 19 14.10 13.25 6.09
CA LEU A 19 14.67 11.98 6.56
C LEU A 19 13.65 11.16 7.36
N THR A 20 12.84 11.81 8.18
CA THR A 20 11.77 11.16 8.96
C THR A 20 10.58 10.75 8.10
N SER A 21 10.25 11.51 7.06
CA SER A 21 9.10 11.21 6.17
C SER A 21 9.29 9.93 5.36
N GLY A 22 10.48 9.72 4.79
CA GLY A 22 10.79 8.49 4.06
C GLY A 22 10.88 7.25 4.94
N LEU A 23 11.19 7.42 6.24
CA LEU A 23 11.18 6.33 7.22
C LEU A 23 9.75 5.90 7.55
N LEU A 24 8.85 6.87 7.78
CA LEU A 24 7.45 6.61 8.12
C LEU A 24 6.77 5.71 7.07
N LEU A 25 6.91 6.04 5.78
CA LEU A 25 6.29 5.28 4.71
C LEU A 25 6.82 3.83 4.65
N ARG A 26 8.11 3.62 4.91
CA ARG A 26 8.73 2.27 4.96
C ARG A 26 8.23 1.46 6.15
N THR A 27 8.11 2.10 7.32
CA THR A 27 7.54 1.46 8.50
C THR A 27 6.09 1.04 8.23
N LEU A 28 5.31 1.87 7.53
CA LEU A 28 3.96 1.52 7.11
C LEU A 28 3.95 0.34 6.12
N PHE A 29 4.84 0.32 5.12
CA PHE A 29 4.97 -0.83 4.22
C PHE A 29 5.31 -2.12 4.96
N LEU A 30 6.20 -2.07 5.94
CA LEU A 30 6.56 -3.23 6.77
C LEU A 30 5.41 -3.68 7.66
N LEU A 31 4.71 -2.75 8.29
CA LEU A 31 3.53 -3.04 9.10
C LEU A 31 2.44 -3.69 8.24
N GLU A 32 2.16 -3.12 7.07
CA GLU A 32 1.17 -3.65 6.13
C GLU A 32 1.56 -5.03 5.61
N ALA A 33 2.84 -5.25 5.30
CA ALA A 33 3.36 -6.57 4.93
C ALA A 33 3.15 -7.59 6.06
N ALA A 34 3.40 -7.22 7.32
CA ALA A 34 3.18 -8.08 8.47
C ALA A 34 1.69 -8.39 8.70
N LEU A 35 0.80 -7.41 8.49
CA LEU A 35 -0.65 -7.61 8.58
C LEU A 35 -1.15 -8.54 7.47
N ASN A 36 -0.72 -8.33 6.21
CA ASN A 36 -1.07 -9.22 5.11
C ASN A 36 -0.51 -10.64 5.32
N LEU A 37 0.71 -10.76 5.86
CA LEU A 37 1.28 -12.06 6.19
C LEU A 37 0.46 -12.80 7.24
N SER A 38 0.14 -12.11 8.35
CA SER A 38 -0.62 -12.72 9.45
C SER A 38 -2.06 -13.05 9.04
N MET A 39 -2.77 -12.11 8.41
CA MET A 39 -4.15 -12.31 7.99
C MET A 39 -4.27 -13.33 6.86
N GLY A 40 -3.39 -13.26 5.85
CA GLY A 40 -3.33 -14.24 4.77
C GLY A 40 -3.03 -15.65 5.28
N PHE A 41 -2.12 -15.78 6.25
CA PHE A 41 -1.81 -17.06 6.88
C PHE A 41 -3.00 -17.62 7.68
N VAL A 42 -3.65 -16.79 8.51
CA VAL A 42 -4.84 -17.23 9.27
C VAL A 42 -5.96 -17.67 8.34
N LEU A 43 -6.20 -16.92 7.25
CA LEU A 43 -7.23 -17.25 6.27
C LEU A 43 -6.92 -18.54 5.49
N LEU A 44 -5.63 -18.84 5.27
CA LEU A 44 -5.17 -20.06 4.61
C LEU A 44 -5.31 -21.30 5.50
N VAL A 45 -4.98 -21.20 6.79
CA VAL A 45 -4.96 -22.33 7.73
C VAL A 45 -6.31 -22.53 8.44
N HIS A 46 -7.04 -21.45 8.72
CA HIS A 46 -8.30 -21.46 9.47
C HIS A 46 -9.43 -20.74 8.71
N PRO A 47 -9.73 -21.13 7.46
CA PRO A 47 -10.67 -20.41 6.59
C PRO A 47 -12.08 -20.30 7.19
N THR A 48 -12.59 -21.36 7.82
CA THR A 48 -13.95 -21.40 8.38
C THR A 48 -14.12 -20.45 9.57
N SER A 49 -13.11 -20.36 10.44
CA SER A 49 -13.11 -19.44 11.57
C SER A 49 -13.12 -17.98 11.10
N THR A 50 -12.34 -17.66 10.06
CA THR A 50 -12.33 -16.29 9.51
C THR A 50 -13.64 -15.96 8.82
N LEU A 51 -14.19 -16.89 8.04
CA LEU A 51 -15.50 -16.73 7.38
C LEU A 51 -16.65 -16.55 8.38
N ALA A 52 -16.56 -17.15 9.57
CA ALA A 52 -17.60 -16.99 10.59
C ALA A 52 -17.77 -15.54 11.07
N SER A 53 -16.76 -14.70 10.90
CA SER A 53 -16.83 -13.26 11.18
C SER A 53 -17.54 -12.44 10.09
N LEU A 54 -17.93 -13.05 8.97
CA LEU A 54 -18.50 -12.37 7.79
C LEU A 54 -19.87 -12.93 7.37
N ILE A 55 -20.09 -14.23 7.56
CA ILE A 55 -21.28 -14.95 7.08
C ILE A 55 -22.39 -14.92 8.13
N ALA A 56 -23.64 -14.75 7.71
CA ALA A 56 -24.82 -14.77 8.58
C ALA A 56 -25.09 -16.15 9.21
N HIS A 57 -24.80 -17.23 8.49
CA HIS A 57 -25.03 -18.61 8.91
C HIS A 57 -23.75 -19.45 8.80
N PRO A 58 -22.78 -19.27 9.73
CA PRO A 58 -21.46 -19.91 9.63
C PRO A 58 -21.50 -21.45 9.65
N HIS A 59 -22.53 -22.04 10.28
CA HIS A 59 -22.73 -23.48 10.36
C HIS A 59 -23.06 -24.15 9.02
N ILE A 60 -23.36 -23.37 7.97
CA ILE A 60 -23.73 -23.85 6.63
C ILE A 60 -22.58 -23.61 5.63
N THR A 61 -21.38 -23.26 6.11
CA THR A 61 -20.21 -23.03 5.25
C THR A 61 -19.83 -24.32 4.51
N THR A 62 -19.89 -24.29 3.18
CA THR A 62 -19.51 -25.43 2.36
C THR A 62 -17.98 -25.55 2.23
N THR A 63 -17.50 -26.74 1.87
CA THR A 63 -16.07 -26.96 1.59
C THR A 63 -15.56 -26.07 0.47
N SER A 64 -16.39 -25.79 -0.55
CA SER A 64 -16.06 -24.87 -1.63
C SER A 64 -15.83 -23.44 -1.13
N THR A 65 -16.67 -22.93 -0.21
CA THR A 65 -16.48 -21.60 0.38
C THR A 65 -15.20 -21.53 1.21
N ALA A 66 -14.89 -22.59 1.95
CA ALA A 66 -13.63 -22.68 2.69
C ALA A 66 -12.41 -22.66 1.73
N SER A 67 -12.46 -23.38 0.61
CA SER A 67 -11.38 -23.33 -0.39
C SER A 67 -11.23 -21.94 -1.02
N LEU A 68 -12.33 -21.23 -1.30
CA LEU A 68 -12.27 -19.85 -1.81
C LEU A 68 -11.62 -18.90 -0.80
N ALA A 69 -11.92 -19.05 0.50
CA ALA A 69 -11.23 -18.30 1.55
C ALA A 69 -9.72 -18.60 1.55
N GLN A 70 -9.32 -19.87 1.40
CA GLN A 70 -7.90 -20.22 1.31
C GLN A 70 -7.21 -19.60 0.09
N TRP A 71 -7.89 -19.58 -1.07
CA TRP A 71 -7.36 -18.90 -2.26
C TRP A 71 -7.19 -17.41 -2.03
N LEU A 72 -8.17 -16.77 -1.37
CA LEU A 72 -8.05 -15.39 -0.96
C LEU A 72 -6.86 -15.18 -0.01
N GLY A 73 -6.65 -16.10 0.95
CA GLY A 73 -5.49 -16.09 1.84
C GLY A 73 -4.17 -16.14 1.09
N ALA A 74 -4.06 -17.04 0.10
CA ALA A 74 -2.89 -17.12 -0.77
C ALA A 74 -2.66 -15.85 -1.59
N LEU A 75 -3.73 -15.23 -2.12
CA LEU A 75 -3.64 -13.95 -2.84
C LEU A 75 -3.16 -12.81 -1.93
N VAL A 76 -3.66 -12.73 -0.69
CA VAL A 76 -3.23 -11.74 0.31
C VAL A 76 -1.74 -11.94 0.65
N LEU A 77 -1.27 -13.18 0.80
CA LEU A 77 0.15 -13.46 0.96
C LEU A 77 0.96 -13.04 -0.27
N GLY A 78 0.40 -13.20 -1.47
CA GLY A 78 0.98 -12.73 -2.72
C GLY A 78 1.14 -11.21 -2.84
N LEU A 79 0.46 -10.43 -1.99
CA LEU A 79 0.62 -8.97 -1.90
C LEU A 79 1.85 -8.56 -1.07
N VAL A 80 2.44 -9.47 -0.29
CA VAL A 80 3.60 -9.16 0.56
C VAL A 80 4.87 -8.82 -0.24
N PRO A 81 5.28 -9.55 -1.29
CA PRO A 81 6.48 -9.25 -2.07
C PRO A 81 6.57 -7.80 -2.60
N PRO A 82 5.54 -7.22 -3.27
CA PRO A 82 5.63 -5.84 -3.75
C PRO A 82 5.75 -4.82 -2.60
N LEU A 83 5.13 -5.06 -1.44
CA LEU A 83 5.30 -4.20 -0.25
C LEU A 83 6.75 -4.23 0.24
N LEU A 84 7.35 -5.41 0.35
CA LEU A 84 8.74 -5.56 0.78
C LEU A 84 9.72 -4.92 -0.21
N GLN A 85 9.45 -5.02 -1.51
CA GLN A 85 10.26 -4.39 -2.55
C GLN A 85 10.21 -2.85 -2.54
N ALA A 86 9.17 -2.27 -1.93
CA ALA A 86 9.03 -0.82 -1.77
C ALA A 86 9.81 -0.26 -0.56
N VAL A 87 10.29 -1.13 0.34
CA VAL A 87 11.00 -0.74 1.57
C VAL A 87 12.41 -0.19 1.32
N PRO A 88 13.30 -0.83 0.52
CA PRO A 88 14.67 -0.38 0.34
C PRO A 88 14.76 1.05 -0.22
N ASN A 89 15.89 1.71 0.04
CA ASN A 89 16.29 2.93 -0.64
C ASN A 89 17.14 2.62 -1.86
N GLY A 90 16.97 3.44 -2.88
CA GLY A 90 17.72 3.35 -4.10
C GLY A 90 17.11 4.25 -5.18
N PRO A 91 17.84 4.41 -6.30
CA PRO A 91 17.34 5.13 -7.46
C PRO A 91 16.03 4.49 -7.96
N GLY A 92 15.06 5.33 -8.32
CA GLY A 92 13.73 4.90 -8.78
C GLY A 92 12.78 4.36 -7.71
N GLN A 93 13.19 4.27 -6.45
CA GLN A 93 12.32 3.71 -5.39
C GLN A 93 11.12 4.61 -5.06
N VAL A 94 11.21 5.93 -5.28
CA VAL A 94 10.07 6.86 -5.12
C VAL A 94 8.92 6.49 -6.07
N ALA A 95 9.23 6.34 -7.36
CA ALA A 95 8.28 5.91 -8.37
C ALA A 95 7.71 4.52 -8.06
N ARG A 96 8.55 3.59 -7.60
CA ARG A 96 8.11 2.25 -7.19
C ARG A 96 7.12 2.27 -6.03
N ARG A 97 7.40 3.04 -4.97
CA ARG A 97 6.50 3.17 -3.81
C ARG A 97 5.14 3.76 -4.21
N ARG A 98 5.15 4.77 -5.08
CA ARG A 98 3.93 5.36 -5.65
C ARG A 98 3.13 4.35 -6.45
N TRP A 99 3.81 3.57 -7.29
CA TRP A 99 3.17 2.50 -8.06
C TRP A 99 2.54 1.44 -7.16
N VAL A 100 3.26 0.98 -6.12
CA VAL A 100 2.72 0.00 -5.15
C VAL A 100 1.50 0.57 -4.42
N TYR A 101 1.57 1.82 -3.93
CA TYR A 101 0.41 2.47 -3.30
C TYR A 101 -0.79 2.58 -4.25
N GLY A 102 -0.55 2.98 -5.50
CA GLY A 102 -1.60 3.12 -6.50
C GLY A 102 -2.24 1.77 -6.85
N ALA A 103 -1.43 0.72 -7.03
CA ALA A 103 -1.91 -0.63 -7.31
C ALA A 103 -2.77 -1.17 -6.15
N PHE A 104 -2.34 -0.97 -4.91
CA PHE A 104 -3.11 -1.37 -3.73
C PHE A 104 -4.42 -0.58 -3.60
N ALA A 105 -4.37 0.74 -3.77
CA ALA A 105 -5.56 1.58 -3.77
C ALA A 105 -6.58 1.13 -4.84
N TRP A 106 -6.10 0.74 -6.03
CA TRP A 106 -6.96 0.20 -7.08
C TRP A 106 -7.64 -1.11 -6.67
N VAL A 107 -6.87 -2.05 -6.11
CA VAL A 107 -7.42 -3.33 -5.63
C VAL A 107 -8.44 -3.10 -4.51
N GLU A 108 -8.13 -2.25 -3.53
CA GLU A 108 -9.04 -1.90 -2.44
C GLU A 108 -10.33 -1.26 -2.97
N LEU A 109 -10.24 -0.36 -3.94
CA LEU A 109 -11.40 0.28 -4.56
C LEU A 109 -12.33 -0.73 -5.24
N VAL A 110 -11.77 -1.63 -6.05
CA VAL A 110 -12.54 -2.70 -6.71
C VAL A 110 -13.19 -3.62 -5.68
N LEU A 111 -12.46 -3.97 -4.62
CA LEU A 111 -12.96 -4.83 -3.55
C LEU A 111 -14.12 -4.19 -2.78
N ILE A 112 -13.98 -2.92 -2.41
CA ILE A 112 -15.06 -2.13 -1.77
C ILE A 112 -16.28 -2.07 -2.68
N ALA A 113 -16.12 -1.82 -3.98
CA ALA A 113 -17.24 -1.76 -4.92
C ALA A 113 -18.01 -3.10 -4.98
N VAL A 114 -17.28 -4.22 -5.05
CA VAL A 114 -17.87 -5.57 -5.04
C VAL A 114 -18.60 -5.87 -3.73
N TRP A 115 -18.00 -5.54 -2.59
CA TRP A 115 -18.63 -5.79 -1.28
C TRP A 115 -19.82 -4.88 -1.02
N ALA A 116 -19.73 -3.60 -1.37
CA ALA A 116 -20.85 -2.66 -1.27
C ALA A 116 -22.03 -3.12 -2.15
N TRP A 117 -21.75 -3.63 -3.36
CA TRP A 117 -22.78 -4.22 -4.22
C TRP A 117 -23.42 -5.46 -3.59
N GLN A 118 -22.63 -6.38 -3.02
CA GLN A 118 -23.15 -7.59 -2.37
C GLN A 118 -24.01 -7.29 -1.14
N VAL A 119 -23.61 -6.30 -0.33
CA VAL A 119 -24.34 -5.92 0.88
C VAL A 119 -25.56 -5.07 0.56
N GLY A 120 -25.43 -4.09 -0.34
CA GLY A 120 -26.48 -3.12 -0.63
C GLY A 120 -27.52 -3.59 -1.66
N ALA A 121 -27.08 -4.16 -2.79
CA ALA A 121 -27.97 -4.49 -3.90
C ALA A 121 -28.41 -5.95 -3.92
N VAL A 122 -27.51 -6.88 -3.57
CA VAL A 122 -27.84 -8.31 -3.51
C VAL A 122 -28.57 -8.66 -2.21
N GLY A 123 -28.13 -8.07 -1.10
CA GLY A 123 -28.71 -8.26 0.24
C GLY A 123 -28.34 -9.61 0.87
N GLU A 124 -28.49 -9.69 2.20
CA GLU A 124 -27.98 -10.80 3.02
C GLU A 124 -28.50 -12.18 2.60
N ARG A 125 -29.77 -12.25 2.18
CA ARG A 125 -30.42 -13.52 1.79
C ARG A 125 -29.78 -14.17 0.55
N ARG A 126 -29.22 -13.38 -0.35
CA ARG A 126 -28.60 -13.87 -1.60
C ARG A 126 -27.08 -13.87 -1.54
N SER A 127 -26.46 -12.93 -0.82
CA SER A 127 -25.01 -12.90 -0.66
C SER A 127 -24.51 -13.87 0.42
N GLY A 128 -25.36 -14.22 1.39
CA GLY A 128 -24.96 -14.97 2.58
C GLY A 128 -24.11 -14.18 3.59
N LEU A 129 -23.83 -12.91 3.29
CA LEU A 129 -23.04 -12.01 4.12
C LEU A 129 -23.94 -11.27 5.09
N GLU A 130 -23.51 -11.19 6.35
CA GLU A 130 -24.19 -10.37 7.35
C GLU A 130 -23.71 -8.93 7.23
N THR A 131 -24.64 -8.00 6.95
CA THR A 131 -24.34 -6.61 6.60
C THR A 131 -23.54 -5.90 7.68
N GLY A 132 -23.97 -6.01 8.94
CA GLY A 132 -23.32 -5.34 10.05
C GLY A 132 -21.90 -5.84 10.31
N LYS A 133 -21.69 -7.15 10.22
CA LYS A 133 -20.36 -7.75 10.31
C LYS A 133 -19.49 -7.36 9.11
N MET A 134 -19.99 -7.50 7.90
CA MET A 134 -19.25 -7.13 6.68
C MET A 134 -18.80 -5.66 6.71
N LEU A 135 -19.67 -4.76 7.18
CA LEU A 135 -19.34 -3.35 7.31
C LEU A 135 -18.25 -3.11 8.36
N SER A 136 -18.31 -3.77 9.51
CA SER A 136 -17.39 -3.54 10.63
C SER A 136 -16.05 -4.28 10.51
N THR A 137 -16.01 -5.47 9.91
CA THR A 137 -14.82 -6.32 9.86
C THR A 137 -14.10 -6.31 8.51
N ALA A 138 -14.76 -5.89 7.43
CA ALA A 138 -14.17 -5.88 6.08
C ALA A 138 -14.27 -4.50 5.41
N LEU A 139 -15.48 -4.05 5.06
CA LEU A 139 -15.67 -2.86 4.23
C LEU A 139 -15.14 -1.59 4.92
N GLY A 140 -15.43 -1.41 6.21
CA GLY A 140 -15.00 -0.25 6.98
C GLY A 140 -13.47 -0.13 7.06
N PRO A 141 -12.75 -1.14 7.57
CA PRO A 141 -11.28 -1.12 7.62
C PRO A 141 -10.64 -0.86 6.25
N VAL A 142 -11.10 -1.53 5.18
CA VAL A 142 -10.55 -1.35 3.83
C VAL A 142 -10.88 0.03 3.25
N ALA A 143 -12.05 0.60 3.55
CA ALA A 143 -12.37 1.97 3.16
C ALA A 143 -11.47 3.00 3.85
N VAL A 144 -11.12 2.77 5.12
CA VAL A 144 -10.17 3.61 5.85
C VAL A 144 -8.77 3.52 5.24
N THR A 145 -8.29 2.31 4.92
CA THR A 145 -6.97 2.15 4.28
C THR A 145 -6.93 2.78 2.89
N LEU A 146 -8.00 2.64 2.10
CA LEU A 146 -8.10 3.30 0.80
C LEU A 146 -8.08 4.82 0.93
N GLY A 147 -8.89 5.37 1.85
CA GLY A 147 -8.93 6.81 2.12
C GLY A 147 -7.55 7.34 2.50
N TRP A 148 -6.83 6.60 3.35
CA TRP A 148 -5.45 6.90 3.70
C TRP A 148 -4.52 6.92 2.47
N ARG A 149 -4.54 5.88 1.62
CA ARG A 149 -3.69 5.83 0.43
C ARG A 149 -3.97 6.95 -0.54
N VAL A 150 -5.24 7.25 -0.81
CA VAL A 150 -5.64 8.35 -1.70
C VAL A 150 -5.15 9.68 -1.14
N TRP A 151 -5.29 9.89 0.17
CA TRP A 151 -4.76 11.09 0.82
C TRP A 151 -3.23 11.17 0.71
N VAL A 152 -2.52 10.08 0.97
CA VAL A 152 -1.05 10.05 0.86
C VAL A 152 -0.59 10.32 -0.57
N LEU A 153 -1.22 9.69 -1.57
CA LEU A 153 -0.89 9.87 -2.99
C LEU A 153 -1.18 11.29 -3.49
N GLY A 154 -2.29 11.89 -3.06
CA GLY A 154 -2.74 13.21 -3.52
C GLY A 154 -2.11 14.39 -2.78
N TRP A 155 -1.95 14.28 -1.46
CA TRP A 155 -1.57 15.41 -0.60
C TRP A 155 -0.23 15.23 0.12
N ARG A 156 0.32 14.02 0.22
CA ARG A 156 1.60 13.75 0.90
C ARG A 156 2.65 13.14 -0.02
N GLY A 157 2.77 13.71 -1.23
CA GLY A 157 3.77 13.31 -2.20
C GLY A 157 5.20 13.34 -1.65
N GLU A 158 5.49 14.25 -0.72
CA GLU A 158 6.77 14.40 -0.05
C GLU A 158 7.19 13.19 0.82
N TRP A 159 6.24 12.36 1.26
CA TRP A 159 6.55 11.17 2.07
C TRP A 159 7.17 10.03 1.28
N PHE A 160 7.02 10.04 -0.04
CA PHE A 160 7.64 9.03 -0.90
C PHE A 160 9.16 9.24 -1.04
N GLY A 161 9.65 10.44 -0.71
CA GLY A 161 11.04 10.89 -0.87
C GLY A 161 11.22 11.81 -2.08
N LEU A 162 12.35 12.52 -2.12
CA LEU A 162 12.77 13.26 -3.31
C LEU A 162 13.45 12.28 -4.27
N GLU A 163 13.09 12.35 -5.55
CA GLU A 163 13.92 11.76 -6.60
C GLU A 163 15.24 12.53 -6.58
N GLU A 164 16.35 11.87 -6.22
CA GLU A 164 17.65 12.47 -6.47
C GLU A 164 17.72 12.74 -7.98
N GLU A 165 17.72 14.03 -8.35
CA GLU A 165 17.87 14.47 -9.73
C GLU A 165 19.26 14.07 -10.24
N GLU A 166 19.49 12.80 -10.58
CA GLU A 166 20.66 12.34 -11.33
C GLU A 166 20.76 13.03 -12.71
N GLY A 167 19.69 13.72 -13.16
CA GLY A 167 19.63 14.43 -14.43
C GLY A 167 20.34 15.79 -14.51
N LYS A 168 20.58 16.49 -13.39
CA LYS A 168 21.25 17.81 -13.43
C LYS A 168 22.77 17.72 -13.27
N GLY A 169 23.27 16.72 -12.52
CA GLY A 169 24.71 16.52 -12.32
C GLY A 169 25.43 16.04 -13.59
N GLY A 170 24.81 15.17 -14.39
CA GLY A 170 25.39 14.69 -15.65
C GLY A 170 25.49 15.78 -16.72
N ARG A 171 24.46 16.64 -16.81
CA ARG A 171 24.40 17.70 -17.83
C ARG A 171 25.37 18.85 -17.53
N GLN A 172 25.55 19.23 -16.26
CA GLN A 172 26.58 20.19 -15.86
C GLN A 172 28.01 19.66 -16.04
N ARG A 173 28.22 18.35 -15.89
CA ARG A 173 29.54 17.72 -16.10
C ARG A 173 29.91 17.57 -17.58
N GLU A 174 28.91 17.45 -18.46
CA GLU A 174 29.10 17.50 -19.91
C GLU A 174 29.29 18.94 -20.42
N GLU A 175 28.57 19.92 -19.90
CA GLU A 175 28.80 21.34 -20.24
C GLU A 175 30.18 21.82 -19.81
N LYS A 176 30.66 21.43 -18.61
CA LYS A 176 32.03 21.73 -18.16
C LYS A 176 33.14 21.01 -18.94
N LYS A 177 32.82 19.95 -19.69
CA LYS A 177 33.79 19.28 -20.58
C LYS A 177 33.83 19.88 -21.99
N ARG A 178 32.85 20.73 -22.32
CA ARG A 178 32.73 21.40 -23.62
C ARG A 178 33.20 22.85 -23.61
N GLN A 179 33.52 23.40 -22.43
CA GLN A 179 34.19 24.69 -22.23
C GLN A 179 35.66 24.44 -21.90
#